data_AF-A0A2W2DF29-F1
#
_entry.id   AF-A0A2W2DF29-F1
#
_cell.length_a   1.000
_cell.length_b   1.000
_cell.length_c   1.000
_cell.angle_alpha   90.00
_cell.angle_beta   90.00
_cell.angle_gamma   90.00
#
_symmetry.space_group_name_H-M   'P 1'
#
loop_
_entity.id
_entity.type
_entity.pdbx_description
1 polymer ?
#
loop_
_entity_poly.entity_id
_entity_poly.type
_entity_poly.pdbx_seq_one_letter_code
_entity_poly.pdbx_strand_id
1 'polypeptide(L)' 'MADIAFRANAEDERIIRAALREGERPSDVLRRALRLLQRDMWHDRLRRGSRPAAEGLPEEH' A
#
# COMPACT_ATOMS: atom_id res chain seq x y z
N MET A 1 19.20 8.26 -4.08
CA MET A 1 18.03 8.16 -3.17
C MET A 1 17.28 9.48 -3.26
N ALA A 2 15.97 9.45 -3.46
CA ALA A 2 15.14 10.65 -3.36
C ALA A 2 14.73 10.85 -1.89
N ASP A 3 14.86 12.06 -1.39
CA ASP A 3 14.40 12.43 -0.05
C ASP A 3 12.96 12.94 -0.15
N ILE A 4 12.07 12.44 0.71
CA ILE A 4 10.68 12.86 0.80
C ILE A 4 10.46 13.33 2.23
N ALA A 5 10.22 14.63 2.39
CA ALA A 5 9.92 15.22 3.69
C ALA A 5 8.52 14.79 4.16
N PHE A 6 8.45 14.14 5.32
CA PHE A 6 7.18 13.77 5.97
C PHE A 6 6.91 14.73 7.14
N ARG A 7 5.87 15.55 7.01
CA ARG A 7 5.40 16.41 8.11
C ARG A 7 4.34 15.68 8.91
N ALA A 8 4.79 14.95 9.92
CA ALA A 8 3.91 14.24 10.85
C ALA A 8 3.04 15.24 11.63
N ASN A 9 1.75 14.93 11.75
CA ASN A 9 0.89 15.56 12.74
C ASN A 9 0.96 14.79 14.08
N ALA A 10 0.29 15.29 15.10
CA ALA A 10 0.31 14.68 16.43
C ALA A 10 -0.21 13.23 16.46
N GLU A 11 -1.17 12.89 15.60
CA GLU A 11 -1.72 11.53 15.50
C GLU A 11 -0.75 10.59 14.76
N ASP A 12 -0.15 11.06 13.66
CA ASP A 12 0.89 10.32 12.94
C ASP A 12 2.03 9.96 13.89
N GLU A 13 2.47 10.91 14.71
CA GLU A 13 3.50 10.67 15.71
C GLU A 13 3.10 9.63 16.74
N ARG A 14 1.84 9.63 17.20
CA ARG A 14 1.32 8.62 18.15
C ARG A 14 1.35 7.23 17.52
N ILE A 15 0.89 7.12 16.27
CA ILE A 15 0.90 5.86 15.51
C ILE A 15 2.34 5.37 15.32
N ILE A 16 3.25 6.25 14.89
CA ILE A 16 4.66 5.91 14.66
C ILE A 16 5.31 5.42 15.96
N ARG A 17 5.11 6.14 17.07
CA ARG A 17 5.65 5.74 18.39
C ARG A 17 5.09 4.40 18.86
N ALA A 18 3.79 4.16 18.70
CA ALA A 18 3.17 2.90 19.09
C ALA A 18 3.61 1.71 18.23
N ALA A 19 3.93 1.96 16.95
CA ALA A 19 4.37 0.93 16.00
C ALA A 19 5.89 0.71 15.97
N LEU A 20 6.66 1.54 16.67
CA LEU A 20 8.12 1.46 16.73
C LEU A 20 8.54 0.17 17.44
N ARG A 21 9.50 -0.56 16.86
CA ARG A 21 10.11 -1.74 17.49
C ARG A 21 11.54 -1.41 17.94
N GLU A 22 12.09 -2.23 18.83
CA GLU A 22 13.48 -2.05 19.30
C GLU A 22 14.45 -2.00 18.11
N GLY A 23 15.28 -0.95 18.08
CA GLY A 23 16.25 -0.71 17.01
C GLY A 23 15.69 -0.12 15.71
N GLU A 24 14.37 0.06 15.57
CA GLU A 24 13.78 0.70 14.38
C GLU A 24 13.84 2.23 14.48
N ARG A 25 14.10 2.89 13.34
CA ARG A 25 13.92 4.34 13.19
C ARG A 25 12.49 4.63 12.71
N PRO A 26 11.96 5.85 12.92
CA PRO A 26 10.66 6.26 12.36
C PRO A 26 10.55 6.04 10.84
N SER A 27 11.65 6.23 10.11
CA SER A 27 11.71 5.96 8.67
C SER A 27 11.46 4.50 8.31
N ASP A 28 11.87 3.56 9.17
CA ASP A 28 11.67 2.12 8.95
C ASP A 28 10.20 1.75 9.15
N VAL A 29 9.55 2.34 10.16
CA VAL A 29 8.11 2.21 10.39
C VAL A 29 7.32 2.75 9.20
N LEU A 30 7.64 3.95 8.72
CA LEU A 30 7.00 4.54 7.53
C LEU A 30 7.19 3.65 6.29
N ARG A 31 8.39 3.08 6.10
CA ARG A 31 8.66 2.18 4.99
C ARG A 31 7.86 0.89 5.08
N ARG A 32 7.66 0.35 6.29
CA ARG A 32 6.79 -0.81 6.52
C ARG A 32 5.32 -0.47 6.23
N ALA A 33 4.84 0.69 6.68
CA ALA A 33 3.48 1.15 6.41
C ALA A 33 3.22 1.31 4.89
N LEU A 34 4.17 1.88 4.15
CA LEU A 34 4.06 2.00 2.69
C LEU A 34 3.97 0.65 1.97
N ARG A 35 4.69 -0.38 2.45
CA ARG A 35 4.59 -1.74 1.90
C ARG A 35 3.23 -2.37 2.16
N LEU A 36 2.62 -2.10 3.32
CA LEU A 36 1.26 -2.55 3.61
C LEU A 36 0.25 -1.86 2.68
N LEU A 37 0.36 -0.53 2.53
CA LEU A 37 -0.48 0.23 1.60
C LEU A 37 -0.35 -0.28 0.15
N GLN A 38 0.87 -0.58 -0.30
CA GLN A 38 1.12 -1.14 -1.62
C GLN A 38 0.38 -2.47 -1.83
N ARG A 39 0.38 -3.35 -0.81
CA ARG A 39 -0.33 -4.63 -0.87
C ARG A 39 -1.84 -4.42 -0.96
N ASP A 40 -2.39 -3.49 -0.18
CA ASP A 40 -3.80 -3.16 -0.23
C ASP A 40 -4.22 -2.61 -1.59
N MET A 41 -3.43 -1.68 -2.15
CA MET A 41 -3.62 -1.16 -3.51
C MET A 41 -3.60 -2.28 -4.57
N TRP A 42 -2.78 -3.31 -4.39
CA TRP A 42 -2.74 -4.46 -5.29
C TRP A 42 -4.00 -5.31 -5.18
N HIS A 43 -4.47 -5.64 -3.97
CA HIS A 43 -5.75 -6.34 -3.78
C HIS A 43 -6.92 -5.56 -4.37
N ASP A 44 -6.91 -4.25 -4.19
CA ASP A 44 -7.91 -3.33 -4.73
C ASP A 44 -7.94 -3.32 -6.25
N ARG A 45 -6.75 -3.33 -6.89
CA ARG A 45 -6.62 -3.44 -8.33
C ARG A 45 -7.14 -4.78 -8.85
N LEU A 46 -6.87 -5.89 -8.17
CA LEU A 46 -7.41 -7.18 -8.55
C LEU A 46 -8.94 -7.22 -8.45
N ARG A 47 -9.52 -6.69 -7.37
CA ARG A 47 -10.98 -6.58 -7.22
C ARG A 47 -11.60 -5.76 -8.36
N ARG A 48 -10.97 -4.64 -8.74
CA ARG A 48 -11.47 -3.78 -9.82
C ARG A 48 -11.17 -4.31 -11.23
N GLY A 49 -10.14 -5.13 -11.39
CA GLY A 49 -9.76 -5.79 -12.65
C GLY A 49 -10.46 -7.12 -12.90
N SER A 50 -11.18 -7.67 -11.92
CA SER A 50 -12.03 -8.85 -12.07
C SER A 50 -13.39 -8.46 -12.67
N ARG A 51 -13.40 -7.91 -13.89
CA ARG A 51 -14.49 -8.20 -14.82
C ARG A 51 -14.07 -9.50 -15.50
N PRO A 52 -14.81 -10.61 -15.40
CA PRO A 52 -14.57 -11.71 -16.31
C PRO A 52 -14.75 -11.13 -17.72
N ALA A 53 -13.73 -11.24 -18.56
CA ALA A 53 -13.88 -11.10 -19.99
C ALA A 53 -14.68 -12.32 -20.48
N ALA A 54 -15.95 -12.39 -20.07
CA ALA A 54 -16.93 -13.30 -20.62
C ALA A 54 -17.77 -12.46 -21.58
N GLU A 55 -17.23 -12.23 -22.77
CA GLU A 55 -18.02 -12.12 -24.01
C GLU A 55 -17.09 -11.97 -25.21
N GLY A 56 -17.27 -12.87 -26.17
CA GLY A 56 -16.65 -12.79 -27.49
C GLY A 56 -15.63 -13.88 -27.80
N LEU A 57 -15.92 -15.16 -27.54
CA LEU A 57 -15.39 -16.17 -28.45
C LEU A 57 -16.21 -16.04 -29.74
N PRO A 58 -15.60 -15.73 -30.90
CA PRO A 58 -16.33 -15.70 -32.16
C PRO A 58 -16.73 -17.13 -32.53
N GLU A 59 -18.03 -17.37 -32.70
CA GLU A 59 -18.55 -18.58 -33.33
C GLU A 59 -17.95 -18.71 -34.73
N GLU A 60 -17.34 -19.87 -34.96
CA GLU A 60 -16.89 -20.34 -36.25
C GLU A 60 -18.06 -20.50 -37.24
N HIS A 61 -18.00 -19.82 -38.38
CA HIS A 61 -18.79 -20.14 -39.58
C HIS A 61 -18.03 -19.77 -40.86
#